data_AF-A0A950QBQ2-F1
#
_entry.id   AF-A0A950QBQ2-F1
#
_cell.length_a   1.000
_cell.length_b   1.000
_cell.length_c   1.000
_cell.angle_alpha   90.00
_cell.angle_beta   90.00
_cell.angle_gamma   90.00
#
_symmetry.space_group_name_H-M   'P 1'
#
loop_
_entity.id
_entity.type
_entity.pdbx_description
1 polymer ?
#
loop_
_entity_poly.entity_id
_entity_poly.type
_entity_poly.pdbx_seq_one_letter_code
_entity_poly.pdbx_strand_id
1 'polypeptide(L)'
;MKSLWSDKEAQQFIDRYADANVSPHLALRVYTTRLLGSDPKLVLHGGGNTSVKTRMRDQLDDEVDVICIKGSGWDMASIEPAGLPAVRLEPLRRLGALKTLSDEEMVNFQRINLLNSSSPNPSVETLLHAFLRHKFIDH
;
A
#
# COMPACT_ATOMS: atom_id res chain seq x y z
N MET A 1 -0.65 17.06 -18.62
CA MET A 1 -1.56 16.66 -17.52
C MET A 1 -1.45 17.70 -16.41
N LYS A 2 -2.53 18.07 -15.73
CA LYS A 2 -2.53 19.07 -14.65
C LYS A 2 -2.52 18.32 -13.31
N SER A 3 -1.69 18.76 -12.36
CA SER A 3 -1.74 18.22 -11.00
C SER A 3 -3.06 18.61 -10.33
N LEU A 4 -3.70 17.63 -9.68
CA LEU A 4 -4.90 17.81 -8.84
C LEU A 4 -4.57 17.83 -7.34
N TRP A 5 -3.28 17.85 -6.99
CA TRP A 5 -2.84 17.94 -5.59
C TRP A 5 -3.30 19.24 -4.92
N SER A 6 -3.73 19.13 -3.67
CA SER A 6 -4.11 20.21 -2.78
C SER A 6 -3.56 19.97 -1.37
N ASP A 7 -2.67 20.84 -0.88
CA ASP A 7 -2.11 20.73 0.47
C ASP A 7 -3.20 20.77 1.55
N LYS A 8 -4.26 21.54 1.31
CA LYS A 8 -5.41 21.63 2.21
C LYS A 8 -6.15 20.29 2.30
N GLU A 9 -6.41 19.63 1.17
CA GLU A 9 -7.09 18.34 1.17
C GLU A 9 -6.21 17.23 1.74
N ALA A 10 -4.91 17.25 1.41
CA ALA A 10 -3.94 16.34 2.00
C ALA A 10 -3.97 16.40 3.54
N GLN A 11 -3.96 17.62 4.10
CA GLN A 11 -4.07 17.81 5.55
C GLN A 11 -5.41 17.30 6.09
N GLN A 12 -6.52 17.56 5.41
CA GLN A 12 -7.84 17.06 5.82
C GLN A 12 -7.91 15.52 5.86
N PHE A 13 -7.22 14.84 4.95
CA PHE A 13 -7.11 13.37 4.99
C PHE A 13 -6.29 12.90 6.19
N ILE A 14 -5.17 13.56 6.49
CA ILE A 14 -4.37 13.25 7.69
C ILE A 14 -5.20 13.42 8.96
N ASP A 15 -5.89 14.55 9.09
CA ASP A 15 -6.71 14.86 10.26
C ASP A 15 -7.88 13.87 10.41
N ARG A 16 -8.53 13.50 9.29
CA ARG A 16 -9.67 12.57 9.27
C ARG A 16 -9.33 11.21 9.87
N TYR A 17 -8.12 10.69 9.62
CA TYR A 17 -7.74 9.35 10.07
C TYR A 17 -6.88 9.37 11.35
N ALA A 18 -6.59 10.54 11.92
CA ALA A 18 -5.77 10.67 13.13
C ALA A 18 -6.35 9.86 14.30
N ASP A 19 -7.68 9.93 14.50
CA ASP A 19 -8.37 9.23 15.60
C ASP A 19 -8.40 7.70 15.44
N ALA A 20 -8.20 7.20 14.21
CA ALA A 20 -8.22 5.78 13.89
C ALA A 20 -6.83 5.11 14.02
N ASN A 21 -5.86 5.79 14.63
CA ASN A 21 -4.47 5.34 14.77
C ASN A 21 -3.81 5.03 13.41
N VAL A 22 -4.19 5.76 12.37
CA VAL A 22 -3.62 5.65 11.02
C VAL A 22 -2.45 6.61 10.91
N SER A 23 -1.28 6.13 10.48
CA SER A 23 -0.12 7.01 10.30
C SER A 23 -0.39 8.10 9.26
N PRO A 24 0.19 9.31 9.41
CA PRO A 24 0.07 10.37 8.39
C PRO A 24 0.51 9.92 6.99
N HIS A 25 1.51 9.03 6.90
CA HIS A 25 1.95 8.48 5.61
C HIS A 25 0.88 7.63 4.94
N LEU A 26 0.15 6.82 5.72
CA LEU A 26 -0.92 5.97 5.20
C LEU A 26 -2.15 6.80 4.81
N ALA A 27 -2.53 7.78 5.64
CA ALA A 27 -3.59 8.73 5.32
C ALA A 27 -3.28 9.52 4.03
N LEU A 28 -2.04 10.01 3.90
CA LEU A 28 -1.59 10.67 2.68
C LEU A 28 -1.59 9.75 1.48
N ARG A 29 -1.26 8.46 1.68
CA ARG A 29 -1.31 7.48 0.60
C ARG A 29 -2.73 7.28 0.11
N VAL A 30 -3.71 7.14 0.99
CA VAL A 30 -5.13 7.09 0.62
C VAL A 30 -5.52 8.31 -0.24
N TYR A 31 -5.14 9.52 0.18
CA TYR A 31 -5.38 10.73 -0.62
C TYR A 31 -4.80 10.63 -2.03
N THR A 32 -3.51 10.31 -2.15
CA THR A 32 -2.85 10.21 -3.46
C THR A 32 -3.41 9.09 -4.34
N THR A 33 -3.77 7.95 -3.74
CA THR A 33 -4.40 6.83 -4.46
C THR A 33 -5.74 7.25 -5.04
N ARG A 34 -6.54 8.01 -4.28
CA ARG A 34 -7.83 8.55 -4.76
C ARG A 34 -7.65 9.58 -5.88
N LEU A 35 -6.66 10.45 -5.80
CA LEU A 35 -6.35 11.37 -6.89
C LEU A 35 -6.06 10.63 -8.19
N LEU A 36 -5.22 9.59 -8.14
CA LEU A 36 -4.89 8.76 -9.29
C LEU A 36 -6.12 7.98 -9.81
N GLY A 37 -6.87 7.34 -8.91
CA GLY A 37 -8.05 6.55 -9.25
C GLY A 37 -9.22 7.38 -9.79
N SER A 38 -9.25 8.68 -9.52
CA SER A 38 -10.29 9.59 -10.03
C SER A 38 -10.04 10.05 -11.47
N ASP A 39 -8.84 9.84 -12.02
CA ASP A 39 -8.53 10.18 -13.42
C ASP A 39 -8.60 8.92 -14.31
N PRO A 40 -9.64 8.77 -15.16
CA PRO A 40 -9.78 7.62 -16.05
C PRO A 40 -8.71 7.56 -17.14
N LYS A 41 -7.91 8.62 -17.32
CA LYS A 41 -6.74 8.61 -18.22
C LYS A 41 -5.52 7.95 -17.58
N LEU A 42 -5.51 7.83 -16.25
CA LEU A 42 -4.43 7.19 -15.49
C LEU A 42 -4.80 5.76 -15.12
N VAL A 43 -6.01 5.55 -14.60
CA VAL A 43 -6.45 4.26 -14.09
C VAL A 43 -7.74 3.84 -14.78
N LEU A 44 -7.66 2.75 -15.54
CA LEU A 44 -8.85 2.06 -16.05
C LEU A 44 -9.46 1.18 -14.96
N HIS A 45 -10.77 0.90 -15.06
CA HIS A 45 -11.52 0.16 -14.04
C HIS A 45 -10.78 -1.11 -13.56
N GLY A 46 -10.52 -1.18 -12.25
CA GLY A 46 -9.88 -2.31 -11.60
C GLY A 46 -8.34 -2.34 -11.65
N GLY A 47 -7.70 -1.47 -12.45
CA GLY A 47 -6.25 -1.39 -12.57
C GLY A 47 -5.57 -0.54 -11.49
N GLY A 48 -4.27 -0.30 -11.69
CA GLY A 48 -3.41 0.56 -10.89
C GLY A 48 -3.09 0.01 -9.50
N ASN A 49 -1.87 0.29 -9.05
CA ASN A 49 -1.39 -0.05 -7.72
C ASN A 49 -0.61 1.10 -7.09
N THR A 50 -0.80 1.26 -5.78
CA THR A 50 -0.08 2.28 -5.02
C THR A 50 0.40 1.66 -3.74
N SER A 51 1.55 2.14 -3.26
CA SER A 51 2.09 1.72 -1.98
C SER A 51 2.76 2.84 -1.22
N VAL A 52 2.85 2.68 0.10
CA VAL A 52 3.70 3.48 0.97
C VAL A 52 4.51 2.58 1.90
N LYS A 53 5.80 2.85 2.04
CA LYS A 53 6.67 2.24 3.03
C LYS A 53 6.63 3.07 4.31
N THR A 54 6.39 2.44 5.45
CA THR A 54 6.29 3.11 6.76
C THR A 54 6.66 2.13 7.88
N ARG A 55 6.63 2.61 9.12
CA ARG A 55 6.69 1.77 10.32
C ARG A 55 5.29 1.62 10.91
N MET A 56 5.00 0.42 11.41
CA MET A 56 3.78 0.09 12.14
C MET A 56 4.12 -0.89 13.25
N ARG A 57 3.32 -0.90 14.31
CA ARG A 57 3.40 -1.89 15.37
C ARG A 57 2.74 -3.19 14.93
N ASP A 58 3.38 -4.31 15.20
CA ASP A 58 2.80 -5.63 15.00
C ASP A 58 1.97 -6.09 16.24
N GLN A 59 1.52 -7.35 16.24
CA GLN A 59 0.69 -7.91 17.31
C GLN A 59 1.43 -8.03 18.66
N LEU A 60 2.76 -7.94 18.66
CA LEU A 60 3.60 -7.97 19.86
C LEU A 60 4.03 -6.56 20.28
N ASP A 61 3.46 -5.51 19.67
CA ASP A 61 3.80 -4.10 19.87
C ASP A 61 5.16 -3.67 19.30
N ASP A 62 5.85 -4.55 18.56
CA ASP A 62 7.15 -4.25 17.96
C ASP A 62 6.99 -3.32 16.75
N GLU A 63 7.79 -2.25 16.69
CA GLU A 63 7.89 -1.36 15.53
C GLU A 63 8.63 -2.05 14.38
N VAL A 64 7.92 -2.28 13.27
CA VAL A 64 8.47 -3.00 12.12
C VAL A 64 8.28 -2.22 10.82
N ASP A 65 9.26 -2.30 9.92
CA ASP A 65 9.17 -1.72 8.59
C ASP A 65 8.18 -2.53 7.74
N VAL A 66 7.17 -1.84 7.19
CA VAL A 66 6.12 -2.41 6.36
C VAL A 66 5.98 -1.66 5.05
N ILE A 67 5.40 -2.36 4.07
CA ILE A 67 4.79 -1.75 2.89
C ILE A 67 3.28 -1.89 3.00
N CYS A 68 2.57 -0.76 2.99
CA CYS A 68 1.12 -0.71 2.82
C CYS A 68 0.85 -0.58 1.33
N ILE A 69 0.23 -1.60 0.72
CA ILE A 69 0.00 -1.66 -0.73
C ILE A 69 -1.46 -1.97 -1.02
N LYS A 70 -1.99 -1.48 -2.14
CA LYS A 70 -3.37 -1.76 -2.57
C LYS A 70 -3.68 -3.25 -2.49
N GLY A 71 -4.78 -3.56 -1.80
CA GLY A 71 -5.35 -4.89 -1.73
C GLY A 71 -6.24 -5.20 -2.94
N SER A 72 -6.31 -6.47 -3.33
CA SER A 72 -7.20 -6.94 -4.38
C SER A 72 -8.66 -6.60 -4.07
N GLY A 73 -9.43 -6.22 -5.10
CA GLY A 73 -10.85 -5.90 -4.98
C GLY A 73 -11.17 -4.47 -4.53
N TRP A 74 -10.16 -3.65 -4.19
CA TRP A 74 -10.37 -2.26 -3.83
C TRP A 74 -10.26 -1.32 -5.03
N ASP A 75 -11.25 -0.45 -5.18
CA ASP A 75 -11.25 0.63 -6.16
C ASP A 75 -10.37 1.80 -5.67
N MET A 76 -9.48 2.32 -6.54
CA MET A 76 -8.54 3.37 -6.14
C MET A 76 -9.23 4.71 -5.86
N ALA A 77 -10.31 5.03 -6.57
CA ALA A 77 -11.02 6.30 -6.42
C ALA A 77 -11.74 6.41 -5.07
N SER A 78 -12.03 5.28 -4.44
CA SER A 78 -12.75 5.17 -3.17
C SER A 78 -12.00 4.44 -2.05
N ILE A 79 -10.72 4.10 -2.25
CA ILE A 79 -9.94 3.30 -1.30
C ILE A 79 -9.90 3.91 0.11
N GLU A 80 -9.93 3.08 1.14
CA GLU A 80 -9.80 3.46 2.55
C GLU A 80 -8.51 2.86 3.13
N PRO A 81 -8.05 3.24 4.34
CA PRO A 81 -6.86 2.63 4.95
C PRO A 81 -6.87 1.10 4.98
N ALA A 82 -8.05 0.48 5.17
CA ALA A 82 -8.23 -0.98 5.15
C ALA A 82 -7.96 -1.62 3.78
N GLY A 83 -8.03 -0.84 2.69
CA GLY A 83 -7.66 -1.26 1.35
C GLY A 83 -6.16 -1.25 1.06
N LEU A 84 -5.34 -0.85 2.04
CA LEU A 84 -3.88 -0.81 1.93
C LEU A 84 -3.24 -1.76 2.99
N PRO A 85 -3.38 -3.09 2.85
CA PRO A 85 -2.80 -4.07 3.76
C PRO A 85 -1.31 -3.82 4.01
N ALA A 86 -0.90 -3.93 5.27
CA ALA A 86 0.49 -3.82 5.69
C ALA A 86 1.20 -5.18 5.63
N VAL A 87 2.24 -5.27 4.81
CA VAL A 87 3.10 -6.46 4.66
C VAL A 87 4.50 -6.14 5.20
N ARG A 88 5.10 -7.04 5.98
CA ARG A 88 6.49 -6.88 6.47
C ARG A 88 7.44 -6.69 5.30
N LEU A 89 8.21 -5.61 5.31
CA LEU A 89 9.03 -5.20 4.16
C LEU A 89 10.32 -6.01 4.02
N GLU A 90 10.98 -6.31 5.14
CA GLU A 90 12.28 -6.99 5.12
C GLU A 90 12.20 -8.41 4.54
N PRO A 91 11.22 -9.26 4.91
CA PRO A 91 11.03 -10.56 4.27
C PRO A 91 10.85 -10.46 2.75
N LEU A 92 10.09 -9.47 2.27
CA LEU A 92 9.86 -9.27 0.83
C LEU A 92 11.16 -8.93 0.09
N ARG A 93 12.00 -8.05 0.67
CA ARG A 93 13.29 -7.67 0.07
C ARG A 93 14.23 -8.87 -0.11
N ARG A 94 14.21 -9.82 0.82
CA ARG A 94 15.02 -11.04 0.74
C ARG A 94 14.65 -11.92 -0.45
N LEU A 95 13.42 -11.84 -0.95
CA LEU A 95 13.02 -12.57 -2.17
C LEU A 95 13.75 -12.08 -3.42
N GLY A 96 14.31 -10.86 -3.42
CA GLY A 96 15.10 -10.34 -4.54
C GLY A 96 16.39 -11.13 -4.82
N ALA A 97 16.81 -12.00 -3.90
CA ALA A 97 17.95 -12.90 -4.11
C ALA A 97 17.59 -14.22 -4.79
N LEU A 98 16.29 -14.54 -4.91
CA LEU A 98 15.83 -15.76 -5.57
C LEU A 98 15.93 -15.62 -7.09
N LYS A 99 16.35 -16.70 -7.75
CA LYS A 99 16.37 -16.76 -9.23
C LYS A 99 14.98 -16.93 -9.82
N THR A 100 14.11 -17.65 -9.11
CA THR A 100 12.77 -18.02 -9.53
C THR A 100 11.85 -18.04 -8.32
N LEU A 101 10.60 -17.65 -8.52
CA LEU A 101 9.52 -17.73 -7.54
C LEU A 101 8.24 -17.89 -8.35
N SER A 102 7.44 -18.92 -8.06
CA SER A 102 6.14 -19.08 -8.71
C SER A 102 5.12 -18.07 -8.16
N ASP A 103 4.05 -17.81 -8.92
CA ASP A 103 2.98 -16.91 -8.49
C ASP A 103 2.31 -17.40 -7.19
N GLU A 104 2.12 -18.71 -7.05
CA GLU A 104 1.54 -19.33 -5.86
C GLU A 104 2.44 -19.13 -4.62
N GLU A 105 3.75 -19.36 -4.76
CA GLU A 105 4.71 -19.11 -3.69
C GLU A 105 4.78 -17.62 -3.34
N MET A 106 4.74 -16.74 -4.34
CA MET A 106 4.74 -15.30 -4.16
C MET A 106 3.51 -14.84 -3.36
N VAL A 107 2.30 -15.25 -3.76
CA VAL A 107 1.06 -14.89 -3.08
C VAL A 107 1.05 -15.43 -1.65
N ASN A 108 1.43 -16.69 -1.46
CA ASN A 108 1.53 -17.28 -0.13
C ASN A 108 2.52 -16.52 0.76
N PHE A 109 3.71 -16.20 0.23
CA PHE A 109 4.72 -15.46 0.98
C PHE A 109 4.24 -14.06 1.37
N GLN A 110 3.52 -13.35 0.50
CA GLN A 110 2.93 -12.05 0.84
C GLN A 110 1.87 -12.19 1.94
N ARG A 111 1.00 -13.20 1.86
CA ARG A 111 -0.06 -13.48 2.85
C ARG A 111 0.49 -13.77 4.24
N ILE A 112 1.52 -14.61 4.37
CA ILE A 112 2.09 -14.96 5.68
C ILE A 112 2.83 -13.78 6.34
N ASN A 113 3.20 -12.76 5.55
CA ASN A 113 3.90 -11.58 6.03
C ASN A 113 2.98 -10.38 6.32
N LEU A 114 1.67 -10.55 6.25
CA LEU A 114 0.72 -9.52 6.68
C LEU A 114 0.78 -9.30 8.18
N LEU A 115 0.66 -8.04 8.62
CA LEU A 115 0.45 -7.74 10.05
C LEU A 115 -0.95 -8.16 10.53
N ASN A 116 -1.94 -8.18 9.64
CA ASN A 116 -3.30 -8.63 9.92
C ASN A 116 -3.74 -9.64 8.86
N SER A 117 -3.96 -10.89 9.29
CA SER A 117 -4.36 -11.98 8.40
C SER A 117 -5.77 -11.82 7.84
N SER A 118 -6.63 -10.99 8.45
CA SER A 118 -7.97 -10.68 7.94
C SER A 118 -7.99 -9.56 6.90
N SER A 119 -6.85 -8.89 6.66
CA SER A 119 -6.74 -7.88 5.60
C SER A 119 -6.96 -8.48 4.20
N PRO A 120 -7.30 -7.67 3.17
CA PRO A 120 -7.37 -8.16 1.80
C PRO A 120 -6.01 -8.70 1.33
N ASN A 121 -6.01 -9.54 0.28
CA ASN A 121 -4.78 -9.98 -0.37
C ASN A 121 -4.03 -8.76 -0.91
N PRO A 122 -2.72 -8.61 -0.65
CA PRO A 122 -1.88 -7.61 -1.31
C PRO A 122 -1.88 -7.81 -2.84
N SER A 123 -1.63 -6.74 -3.59
CA SER A 123 -1.43 -6.83 -5.03
C SER A 123 -0.31 -7.82 -5.39
N VAL A 124 -0.48 -8.58 -6.47
CA VAL A 124 0.58 -9.45 -7.01
C VAL A 124 1.85 -8.66 -7.38
N GLU A 125 1.72 -7.36 -7.62
CA GLU A 125 2.82 -6.45 -7.93
C GLU A 125 3.62 -5.99 -6.69
N THR A 126 3.30 -6.50 -5.49
CA THR A 126 3.95 -6.11 -4.23
C THR A 126 5.48 -6.19 -4.29
N LEU A 127 6.05 -7.19 -4.97
CA LEU A 127 7.50 -7.33 -5.07
C LEU A 127 8.15 -6.19 -5.86
N LEU A 128 7.54 -5.73 -6.96
CA LEU A 128 8.00 -4.55 -7.70
C LEU A 128 8.10 -3.35 -6.76
N HIS A 129 7.05 -3.11 -5.98
CA HIS A 129 7.02 -2.00 -5.04
C HIS A 129 8.02 -2.18 -3.88
N ALA A 130 8.24 -3.41 -3.40
CA ALA A 130 9.17 -3.69 -2.32
C ALA A 130 10.64 -3.46 -2.72
N PHE A 131 11.00 -3.77 -3.97
CA PHE A 131 12.36 -3.64 -4.50
C PHE A 131 12.74 -2.20 -4.87
N LEU A 132 11.77 -1.35 -5.17
CA LEU A 132 12.01 0.07 -5.38
C LEU A 132 12.30 0.78 -4.05
N ARG A 133 13.41 1.54 -4.01
CA ARG A 133 13.91 2.24 -2.81
C ARG A 133 13.01 3.37 -2.29
N HIS A 134 12.08 3.85 -3.10
CA HIS A 134 11.28 5.03 -2.78
C HIS A 134 10.17 4.71 -1.78
N LYS A 135 9.84 5.69 -0.93
CA LYS A 135 8.83 5.55 0.12
C LYS A 135 7.43 5.39 -0.45
N PHE A 136 7.09 6.24 -1.41
CA PHE A 136 5.81 6.26 -2.10
C PHE A 136 6.04 5.78 -3.54
N ILE A 137 5.18 4.88 -4.00
CA ILE A 137 5.25 4.31 -5.35
C ILE A 137 3.85 4.22 -5.90
N ASP A 138 3.70 4.67 -7.14
CA ASP A 138 2.50 4.65 -7.95
C ASP A 138 2.82 3.83 -9.21
N HIS A 139 1.92 2.91 -9.58
CA HIS A 139 2.03 2.02 -10.73
C HIS A 139 0.69 1.99 -11.47
#